data_AF-A0A2H6F1Q6-F1
#
_entry.id   AF-A0A2H6F1Q6-F1
#
_cell.length_a   1.000
_cell.length_b   1.000
_cell.length_c   1.000
_cell.angle_alpha   90.00
_cell.angle_beta   90.00
_cell.angle_gamma   90.00
#
_symmetry.space_group_name_H-M   'P 1'
#
loop_
_entity.id
_entity.type
_entity.pdbx_description
1 polymer ?
#
loop_
_entity_poly.entity_id
_entity_poly.type
_entity_poly.pdbx_seq_one_letter_code
_entity_poly.pdbx_strand_id
1 'polypeptide(L)'
;MFCRELFDSGYYCAENVLLAIAESQGIQSDLIPKIATGFCSGISRTCGMCGALSGAIMSLNLLYGRSSPEENDIINLKLYFRQKPLSLKQDYV
;
A
#
# COMPACT_ATOMS: atom_id res chain seq x y z
N MET A 1 13.13 6.40 -1.79
CA MET A 1 12.80 7.84 -1.77
C MET A 1 11.80 8.10 -0.65
N PHE A 2 11.81 9.24 0.04
CA PHE A 2 10.83 9.53 1.10
C PHE A 2 9.50 10.02 0.49
N CYS A 3 8.35 9.75 1.14
CA CYS A 3 7.02 10.13 0.64
C CYS A 3 6.91 11.62 0.27
N ARG A 4 7.64 12.49 0.94
CA ARG A 4 7.63 13.92 0.64
C ARG A 4 8.22 14.24 -0.75
N GLU A 5 9.36 13.66 -1.07
CA GLU A 5 10.06 13.87 -2.35
C GLU A 5 9.21 13.40 -3.53
N LEU A 6 8.52 12.26 -3.35
CA LEU A 6 7.59 11.74 -4.35
C LEU A 6 6.39 12.68 -4.57
N PHE A 7 5.92 13.33 -3.51
CA PHE A 7 4.78 14.25 -3.63
C PHE A 7 5.21 15.53 -4.35
N ASP A 8 6.39 16.03 -4.00
CA ASP A 8 7.02 17.19 -4.66
C ASP A 8 7.33 16.90 -6.14
N SER A 9 7.49 15.61 -6.51
CA SER A 9 7.66 15.15 -7.89
C SER A 9 6.33 15.01 -8.67
N GLY A 10 5.19 15.30 -8.06
CA GLY A 10 3.88 15.32 -8.70
C GLY A 10 3.04 14.05 -8.55
N TYR A 11 3.47 13.07 -7.75
CA TYR A 11 2.67 11.89 -7.46
C TYR A 11 1.54 12.18 -6.47
N TYR A 12 0.36 11.62 -6.71
CA TYR A 12 -0.80 11.78 -5.85
C TYR A 12 -0.77 10.88 -4.62
N CYS A 13 -1.72 11.10 -3.71
CA CYS A 13 -1.73 10.47 -2.38
C CYS A 13 -1.68 8.93 -2.38
N ALA A 14 -2.39 8.23 -3.28
CA ALA A 14 -2.33 6.76 -3.34
C ALA A 14 -1.07 6.26 -4.04
N GLU A 15 -0.69 6.93 -5.15
CA GLU A 15 0.50 6.62 -5.95
C GLU A 15 1.76 6.71 -5.11
N ASN A 16 1.90 7.80 -4.37
CA ASN A 16 3.03 8.09 -3.53
C ASN A 16 3.26 7.02 -2.46
N VAL A 17 2.20 6.68 -1.71
CA VAL A 17 2.27 5.66 -0.66
C VAL A 17 2.65 4.30 -1.23
N LEU A 18 2.02 3.91 -2.35
CA LEU A 18 2.29 2.63 -2.98
C LEU A 18 3.72 2.56 -3.54
N LEU A 19 4.17 3.62 -4.20
CA LEU A 19 5.51 3.70 -4.77
C LEU A 19 6.58 3.72 -3.70
N ALA A 20 6.40 4.47 -2.61
CA ALA A 20 7.33 4.50 -1.49
C ALA A 20 7.52 3.11 -0.85
N ILE A 21 6.42 2.37 -0.65
CA ILE A 21 6.49 1.03 -0.07
C ILE A 21 7.11 0.04 -1.07
N ALA A 22 6.73 0.12 -2.34
CA ALA A 22 7.31 -0.74 -3.39
C ALA A 22 8.82 -0.54 -3.51
N GLU A 23 9.29 0.71 -3.53
CA GLU A 23 10.72 1.04 -3.53
C GLU A 23 11.43 0.49 -2.30
N SER A 24 10.82 0.59 -1.11
CA SER A 24 11.39 0.04 0.13
C SER A 24 11.59 -1.49 0.09
N GLN A 25 10.87 -2.17 -0.80
CA GLN A 25 10.93 -3.62 -1.02
C GLN A 25 11.72 -3.97 -2.29
N GLY A 26 12.34 -2.99 -2.94
CA GLY A 26 13.11 -3.18 -4.18
C GLY A 26 12.25 -3.45 -5.42
N ILE A 27 10.95 -3.18 -5.35
CA ILE A 27 10.01 -3.37 -6.47
C ILE A 27 9.94 -2.06 -7.26
N GLN A 28 10.37 -2.11 -8.53
CA GLN A 28 10.22 -1.01 -9.47
C GLN A 28 9.38 -1.45 -10.65
N SER A 29 8.26 -0.76 -10.90
CA SER A 29 7.38 -1.03 -12.02
C SER A 29 6.55 0.20 -12.38
N ASP A 30 6.52 0.53 -13.67
CA ASP A 30 5.69 1.62 -14.21
C ASP A 30 4.19 1.38 -14.00
N LEU A 31 3.80 0.15 -13.68
CA LEU A 31 2.41 -0.20 -13.40
C LEU A 31 1.96 0.33 -12.04
N ILE A 32 2.87 0.51 -11.08
CA ILE A 32 2.55 0.88 -9.70
C ILE A 32 1.80 2.21 -9.60
N PRO A 33 2.31 3.34 -10.14
CA PRO A 33 1.54 4.57 -10.12
C PRO A 33 0.25 4.44 -10.96
N LYS A 34 0.31 3.77 -12.12
CA LYS A 34 -0.85 3.62 -13.03
C LYS A 34 -2.05 2.93 -12.38
N ILE A 35 -1.83 1.89 -11.58
CA ILE A 35 -2.93 1.19 -10.90
C ILE A 35 -3.47 1.97 -9.70
N ALA A 36 -2.69 2.89 -9.12
CA ALA A 36 -3.07 3.67 -7.95
C ALA A 36 -3.80 4.97 -8.29
N THR A 37 -3.66 5.50 -9.52
CA THR A 37 -4.24 6.79 -9.95
C THR A 37 -5.76 6.89 -9.69
N GLY A 38 -6.53 5.84 -9.97
CA GLY A 38 -7.99 5.85 -9.77
C GLY A 38 -8.44 5.95 -8.30
N PHE A 39 -7.55 5.63 -7.36
CA PHE A 39 -7.79 5.74 -5.92
C PHE A 39 -7.36 7.09 -5.36
N CYS A 40 -6.73 7.93 -6.18
CA CYS A 40 -6.31 9.27 -5.79
C CYS A 40 -7.49 10.23 -5.79
N SER A 41 -7.27 11.38 -5.16
CA SER A 41 -8.37 12.28 -4.76
C SER A 41 -9.48 11.50 -4.04
N GLY A 42 -9.05 10.38 -3.38
CA GLY A 42 -9.55 9.28 -2.52
C GLY A 42 -10.43 8.12 -3.08
N ILE A 43 -11.23 8.29 -4.07
CA ILE A 43 -12.45 9.04 -3.92
C ILE A 43 -12.71 9.53 -5.31
N SER A 44 -11.71 9.78 -6.17
CA SER A 44 -11.92 10.27 -7.54
C SER A 44 -13.00 11.36 -7.57
N ARG A 45 -13.01 12.21 -6.52
CA ARG A 45 -13.99 13.29 -6.27
C ARG A 45 -15.43 12.87 -5.90
N THR A 46 -15.65 11.65 -5.42
CA THR A 46 -16.94 11.08 -4.98
C THR A 46 -17.18 11.07 -3.45
N CYS A 47 -16.30 11.68 -2.65
CA CYS A 47 -16.28 11.63 -1.18
C CYS A 47 -16.32 10.22 -0.48
N GLY A 48 -15.98 9.11 -1.15
CA GLY A 48 -15.57 7.83 -0.53
C GLY A 48 -14.29 7.77 0.38
N MET A 49 -13.43 6.75 0.22
CA MET A 49 -12.29 6.42 1.11
C MET A 49 -11.00 7.26 0.90
N CYS A 50 -10.12 7.45 1.89
CA CYS A 50 -8.86 8.19 1.66
C CYS A 50 -7.93 7.49 0.64
N GLY A 51 -7.32 8.25 -0.27
CA GLY A 51 -6.43 7.70 -1.30
C GLY A 51 -5.11 7.18 -0.74
N ALA A 52 -4.53 7.88 0.24
CA ALA A 52 -3.33 7.40 0.94
C ALA A 52 -3.60 6.07 1.68
N LEU A 53 -4.76 5.94 2.31
CA LEU A 53 -5.18 4.69 2.95
C LEU A 53 -5.37 3.56 1.91
N SER A 54 -5.98 3.88 0.78
CA SER A 54 -6.14 2.93 -0.34
C SER A 54 -4.79 2.46 -0.87
N GLY A 55 -3.83 3.39 -1.05
CA GLY A 55 -2.45 3.07 -1.44
C GLY A 55 -1.73 2.18 -0.42
N ALA A 56 -1.92 2.40 0.88
CA ALA A 56 -1.36 1.54 1.92
C ALA A 56 -1.94 0.12 1.86
N ILE A 57 -3.26 -0.03 1.67
CA ILE A 57 -3.91 -1.33 1.50
C ILE A 57 -3.38 -2.04 0.23
N MET A 58 -3.26 -1.30 -0.89
CA MET A 58 -2.66 -1.84 -2.11
C MET A 58 -1.23 -2.32 -1.88
N SER A 59 -0.45 -1.60 -1.07
CA SER A 59 0.93 -1.99 -0.75
C SER A 59 1.00 -3.29 0.03
N LEU A 60 0.08 -3.49 0.98
CA LEU A 60 -0.03 -4.78 1.69
C LEU A 60 -0.37 -5.91 0.73
N ASN A 61 -1.28 -5.67 -0.21
CA ASN A 61 -1.64 -6.66 -1.23
C ASN A 61 -0.52 -6.90 -2.25
N LEU A 62 0.32 -5.90 -2.53
CA LEU A 62 1.50 -6.08 -3.37
C LEU A 62 2.49 -7.08 -2.76
N LEU A 63 2.62 -7.09 -1.43
CA LEU A 63 3.59 -7.92 -0.72
C LEU A 63 3.02 -9.28 -0.29
N TYR A 64 1.73 -9.34 0.04
CA TYR A 64 1.10 -10.51 0.68
C TYR A 64 -0.20 -10.94 0.02
N GLY A 65 -0.55 -10.34 -1.12
CA GLY A 65 -1.71 -10.72 -1.89
C GLY A 65 -1.57 -12.13 -2.46
N ARG A 66 -2.72 -12.71 -2.81
CA ARG A 66 -2.79 -14.02 -3.47
C ARG A 66 -2.10 -13.99 -4.84
N SER A 67 -1.48 -15.11 -5.21
CA SER A 67 -0.86 -15.35 -6.50
C SER A 67 -1.70 -16.25 -7.41
N SER A 68 -2.66 -17.00 -6.87
CA SER A 68 -3.61 -17.80 -7.67
C SER A 68 -5.05 -17.72 -7.14
N PRO A 69 -6.07 -18.00 -7.98
CA PRO A 69 -7.47 -18.02 -7.54
C PRO A 69 -7.78 -19.08 -6.47
N GLU A 70 -7.02 -20.17 -6.45
CA GLU A 70 -7.21 -21.31 -5.55
C GLU A 70 -6.60 -21.09 -4.16
N GLU A 71 -5.77 -20.06 -4.00
CA GLU A 71 -5.18 -19.64 -2.73
C GLU A 71 -6.26 -19.08 -1.79
N ASN A 72 -6.44 -19.72 -0.63
CA ASN A 72 -7.43 -19.34 0.39
C ASN A 72 -6.92 -18.22 1.33
N ASP A 73 -6.32 -17.21 0.73
CA ASP A 73 -5.37 -16.33 1.41
C ASP A 73 -5.98 -15.05 2.00
N ILE A 74 -7.16 -15.18 2.60
CA ILE A 74 -7.50 -14.28 3.71
C ILE A 74 -6.53 -14.56 4.90
N ILE A 75 -5.84 -15.70 4.89
CA ILE A 75 -4.95 -16.21 5.95
C ILE A 75 -3.59 -15.46 6.04
N ASN A 76 -3.04 -14.90 4.95
CA ASN A 76 -1.69 -14.30 4.96
C ASN A 76 -1.57 -13.06 5.86
N LEU A 77 -2.63 -12.27 6.00
CA LEU A 77 -2.68 -11.13 6.92
C LEU A 77 -2.67 -11.56 8.41
N LYS A 78 -3.28 -12.71 8.74
CA LYS A 78 -3.20 -13.27 10.10
C LYS A 78 -1.78 -13.76 10.43
N LEU A 79 -1.01 -14.21 9.43
CA LEU A 79 0.37 -14.62 9.63
C LEU A 79 1.28 -13.43 9.94
N TYR A 80 1.08 -12.27 9.31
CA TYR A 80 1.87 -11.06 9.61
C TYR A 80 1.68 -10.55 11.05
N PHE A 81 0.43 -10.43 11.55
CA PHE A 81 0.18 -10.03 12.95
C PHE A 81 0.65 -11.08 13.97
N ARG A 82 0.91 -12.32 13.54
CA ARG A 82 1.34 -13.45 14.38
C ARG A 82 2.85 -13.68 14.34
N GLN A 83 3.55 -13.27 13.28
CA GLN A 83 5.00 -13.41 13.12
C GLN A 83 5.79 -12.18 13.58
N LYS A 84 5.16 -11.00 13.72
CA LYS A 84 5.83 -9.82 14.28
C LYS A 84 6.09 -10.03 15.79
N PRO A 85 7.33 -9.87 16.30
CA PRO A 85 7.61 -10.01 17.72
C PRO A 85 6.78 -9.02 18.54
N LEU A 86 6.33 -9.48 19.72
CA LEU A 86 5.40 -8.78 20.62
C LEU A 86 5.89 -7.38 21.07
N SER A 87 7.19 -7.09 20.91
CA SER A 87 7.85 -5.85 21.32
C SER A 87 7.47 -4.60 20.51
N LEU A 88 6.78 -4.74 19.36
CA LEU A 88 6.36 -3.61 18.52
C LEU A 88 4.83 -3.43 18.45
N LYS A 89 4.09 -4.04 19.39
CA LYS A 89 2.64 -3.78 19.55
C LYS A 89 2.34 -2.54 20.39
N GLN A 90 3.34 -1.99 21.09
CA GLN A 90 3.16 -0.91 22.07
C GLN A 90 3.10 0.50 21.43
N ASP A 91 3.53 0.66 20.17
CA ASP A 91 3.59 1.98 19.51
C ASP A 91 2.30 2.36 18.76
N TYR A 92 1.21 1.61 18.98
CA TYR A 92 -0.14 1.91 18.47
C TYR A 92 -1.05 2.37 19.61
N VAL A 93 -0.79 3.58 20.12
CA VAL A 93 -1.78 4.46 20.79
C VAL A 93 -1.63 5.85 20.18
#